data_AF-A0A2R6RZB6-F1
#
_entry.id   AF-A0A2R6RZB6-F1
#
_cell.length_a   1.000
_cell.length_b   1.000
_cell.length_c   1.000
_cell.angle_alpha   90.00
_cell.angle_beta   90.00
_cell.angle_gamma   90.00
#
_symmetry.space_group_name_H-M   'P 1'
#
loop_
_entity.id
_entity.type
_entity.pdbx_description
1 polymer ?
#
loop_
_entity_poly.entity_id
_entity_poly.type
_entity_poly.pdbx_seq_one_letter_code
_entity_poly.pdbx_strand_id
1 'polypeptide(L)'
;MAEEDCQAANVEENDYTVFTFQDLEFEHELVTQSVLKKIAFIDNQIVSRNMSNLTPAQLEQFESTFRYFDKDESNTLEPAEMTAALASLGIIYSDEDMYMIYDQLLQDYGAVTYEAFINLLVDITEDQTSPAQLRESFRGIASDKPFVTELDLRVAHLPQTAIDYLREVMPSASNEVGEAEYDYEAWLDDVFA
;
A
#
# COMPACT_ATOMS: atom_id res chain seq x y z
N MET A 1 9.48 -10.27 -45.05
CA MET A 1 10.84 -10.68 -45.51
C MET A 1 11.06 -12.20 -45.63
N ALA A 2 10.03 -13.05 -45.45
CA ALA A 2 10.05 -14.47 -45.85
C ALA A 2 8.66 -14.88 -46.37
N GLU A 3 7.60 -14.43 -45.71
CA GLU A 3 6.21 -14.52 -46.20
C GLU A 3 5.99 -13.76 -47.51
N GLU A 4 6.59 -12.57 -47.64
CA GLU A 4 6.54 -11.79 -48.88
C GLU A 4 7.22 -12.52 -50.05
N ASP A 5 8.30 -13.25 -49.79
CA ASP A 5 8.98 -14.07 -50.79
C ASP A 5 8.17 -15.34 -51.13
N CYS A 6 7.52 -15.97 -50.15
CA CYS A 6 6.59 -17.09 -50.37
C CYS A 6 5.35 -16.66 -51.16
N GLN A 7 4.76 -15.51 -50.85
CA GLN A 7 3.65 -14.91 -51.60
C GLN A 7 4.09 -14.52 -53.02
N ALA A 8 5.26 -13.91 -53.18
CA ALA A 8 5.81 -13.57 -54.50
C ALA A 8 6.12 -14.83 -55.34
N ALA A 9 6.44 -15.95 -54.70
CA ALA A 9 6.66 -17.25 -55.34
C ALA A 9 5.37 -18.08 -55.53
N ASN A 10 4.20 -17.54 -55.17
CA ASN A 10 2.90 -18.22 -55.24
C ASN A 10 2.86 -19.57 -54.48
N VAL A 11 3.59 -19.63 -53.35
CA VAL A 11 3.64 -20.79 -52.45
C VAL A 11 2.60 -20.57 -51.36
N GLU A 12 1.49 -21.30 -51.45
CA GLU A 12 0.32 -21.14 -50.56
C GLU A 12 0.33 -22.11 -49.37
N GLU A 13 1.04 -23.24 -49.47
CA GLU A 13 1.09 -24.27 -48.43
C GLU A 13 2.54 -24.67 -48.11
N ASN A 14 2.81 -24.87 -46.83
CA ASN A 14 4.10 -25.35 -46.33
C ASN A 14 3.91 -26.67 -45.57
N ASP A 15 4.17 -27.80 -46.22
CA ASP A 15 4.02 -29.14 -45.62
C ASP A 15 4.98 -29.44 -44.45
N TYR A 16 5.99 -28.59 -44.23
CA TYR A 16 7.01 -28.81 -43.20
C TYR A 16 6.64 -28.22 -41.84
N THR A 17 5.62 -27.34 -41.77
CA THR A 17 5.17 -26.74 -40.52
C THR A 17 3.68 -26.41 -40.58
N VAL A 18 2.97 -26.62 -39.46
CA VAL A 18 1.56 -26.27 -39.31
C VAL A 18 1.34 -24.84 -38.82
N PHE A 19 2.41 -24.14 -38.45
CA PHE A 19 2.36 -22.78 -37.92
C PHE A 19 2.53 -21.75 -39.03
N THR A 20 1.65 -20.74 -39.04
CA THR A 20 1.87 -19.54 -39.85
C THR A 20 2.76 -18.55 -39.09
N PHE A 21 3.31 -17.57 -39.80
CA PHE A 21 4.05 -16.48 -39.15
C PHE A 21 3.15 -15.69 -38.18
N GLN A 22 1.88 -15.48 -38.53
CA GLN A 22 0.91 -14.79 -37.66
C GLN A 22 0.68 -15.56 -36.35
N ASP A 23 0.59 -16.88 -36.41
CA ASP A 23 0.50 -17.72 -35.19
C ASP A 23 1.74 -17.54 -34.31
N LEU A 24 2.93 -17.59 -34.91
CA LEU A 24 4.20 -17.44 -34.21
C LEU A 24 4.39 -16.03 -33.63
N GLU A 25 3.98 -15.00 -34.36
CA GLU A 25 4.03 -13.60 -33.90
C GLU A 25 3.10 -13.39 -32.70
N PHE A 26 1.87 -13.91 -32.78
CA PHE A 26 0.92 -13.87 -31.68
C PHE A 26 1.42 -14.65 -30.44
N GLU A 27 1.92 -15.88 -30.62
CA GLU A 27 2.49 -16.67 -29.53
C GLU A 27 3.70 -15.97 -28.91
N HIS A 28 4.56 -15.35 -29.72
CA HIS A 28 5.71 -14.59 -29.24
C HIS A 28 5.28 -13.37 -28.42
N GLU A 29 4.28 -12.61 -28.89
CA GLU A 29 3.73 -11.48 -28.15
C GLU A 29 3.12 -11.95 -26.82
N LEU A 30 2.35 -13.03 -26.84
CA LEU A 30 1.74 -13.60 -25.64
C LEU A 30 2.79 -14.04 -24.60
N VAL A 31 3.85 -14.72 -25.04
CA VAL A 31 4.95 -15.13 -24.16
C VAL A 31 5.69 -13.91 -23.62
N THR A 32 5.98 -12.92 -24.45
CA THR A 32 6.64 -11.67 -24.04
C THR A 32 5.84 -10.97 -22.95
N GLN A 33 4.53 -10.80 -23.16
CA GLN A 33 3.63 -10.22 -22.17
C GLN A 33 3.60 -11.06 -20.88
N SER A 34 3.52 -12.39 -20.99
CA SER A 34 3.52 -13.28 -19.82
C SER A 34 4.80 -13.19 -19.00
N VAL A 35 5.96 -13.07 -19.65
CA VAL A 35 7.25 -12.91 -18.98
C VAL A 35 7.34 -11.56 -18.27
N LEU A 36 6.97 -10.46 -18.94
CA LEU A 36 6.96 -9.12 -18.33
C LEU A 36 6.08 -9.09 -17.08
N LYS A 37 4.87 -9.63 -17.17
CA LYS A 37 3.96 -9.76 -16.03
C LYS A 37 4.55 -10.58 -14.89
N LYS A 38 5.29 -11.65 -15.20
CA LYS A 38 5.95 -12.49 -14.19
C LYS A 38 7.07 -11.72 -13.47
N ILE A 39 7.84 -10.92 -14.20
CA ILE A 39 8.92 -10.09 -13.66
C ILE A 39 8.32 -9.07 -12.69
N ALA A 40 7.33 -8.29 -13.14
CA ALA A 40 6.63 -7.31 -12.30
C ALA A 40 6.06 -7.94 -11.03
N PHE A 41 5.42 -9.11 -11.13
CA PHE A 41 4.91 -9.84 -9.97
C PHE A 41 6.00 -10.24 -8.98
N ILE A 42 7.17 -10.68 -9.46
CA ILE A 42 8.30 -11.05 -8.60
C ILE A 42 8.91 -9.82 -7.93
N ASP A 43 9.11 -8.73 -8.67
CA ASP A 43 9.60 -7.47 -8.13
C ASP A 43 8.67 -6.96 -7.02
N ASN A 44 7.36 -6.97 -7.26
CA ASN A 44 6.38 -6.58 -6.26
C ASN A 44 6.45 -7.46 -4.99
N GLN A 45 6.63 -8.77 -5.13
CA GLN A 45 6.83 -9.65 -3.97
C GLN A 45 8.14 -9.40 -3.21
N ILE A 46 9.21 -9.00 -3.90
CA ILE A 46 10.48 -8.64 -3.25
C ILE A 46 10.28 -7.38 -2.41
N VAL A 47 9.62 -6.36 -2.96
CA VAL A 47 9.26 -5.13 -2.24
C VAL A 47 8.42 -5.47 -1.00
N SER A 48 7.34 -6.24 -1.16
CA SER A 48 6.47 -6.61 -0.03
C SER A 48 7.22 -7.39 1.05
N ARG A 49 8.23 -8.19 0.71
CA ARG A 49 9.06 -8.91 1.69
C ARG A 49 10.01 -8.01 2.47
N ASN A 50 10.51 -6.95 1.87
CA ASN A 50 11.41 -6.01 2.52
C ASN A 50 10.66 -5.05 3.46
N MET A 51 9.35 -4.89 3.29
CA MET A 51 8.49 -4.08 4.16
C MET A 51 8.07 -4.87 5.41
N SER A 52 8.91 -4.88 6.44
CA SER A 52 8.66 -5.60 7.71
C SER A 52 7.71 -4.89 8.66
N ASN A 53 7.42 -3.61 8.44
CA ASN A 53 6.59 -2.76 9.28
C ASN A 53 5.08 -2.81 8.93
N LEU A 54 4.70 -3.50 7.86
CA LEU A 54 3.30 -3.67 7.46
C LEU A 54 2.77 -5.06 7.79
N THR A 55 1.50 -5.13 8.20
CA THR A 55 0.83 -6.43 8.38
C THR A 55 0.55 -7.09 7.03
N PRO A 56 0.45 -8.44 6.96
CA PRO A 56 0.13 -9.15 5.72
C PRO A 56 -1.18 -8.67 5.07
N ALA A 57 -2.17 -8.30 5.89
CA ALA A 57 -3.46 -7.78 5.40
C ALA A 57 -3.31 -6.39 4.75
N GLN A 58 -2.47 -5.51 5.31
CA GLN A 58 -2.20 -4.20 4.71
C GLN A 58 -1.44 -4.33 3.39
N LEU A 59 -0.44 -5.21 3.35
CA LEU A 59 0.31 -5.50 2.12
C LEU A 59 -0.62 -6.01 1.01
N GLU A 60 -1.51 -6.95 1.33
CA GLU A 60 -2.52 -7.47 0.38
C GLU A 60 -3.48 -6.38 -0.08
N GLN A 61 -3.92 -5.50 0.82
CA GLN A 61 -4.78 -4.37 0.48
C GLN A 61 -4.07 -3.40 -0.47
N PHE A 62 -2.84 -3.01 -0.17
CA PHE A 62 -2.08 -2.07 -0.99
C PHE A 62 -1.75 -2.64 -2.37
N GLU A 63 -1.36 -3.91 -2.42
CA GLU A 63 -1.13 -4.64 -3.67
C GLU A 63 -2.41 -4.72 -4.52
N SER A 64 -3.54 -5.07 -3.90
CA SER A 64 -4.82 -5.18 -4.61
C SER A 64 -5.28 -3.82 -5.14
N THR A 65 -5.10 -2.75 -4.36
CA THR A 65 -5.38 -1.38 -4.79
C THR A 65 -4.50 -1.00 -5.97
N PHE A 66 -3.18 -1.19 -5.87
CA PHE A 66 -2.26 -0.83 -6.94
C PHE A 66 -2.64 -1.53 -8.26
N ARG A 67 -2.84 -2.85 -8.24
CA ARG A 67 -3.22 -3.61 -9.44
C ARG A 67 -4.60 -3.26 -9.98
N TYR A 68 -5.52 -2.80 -9.13
CA TYR A 68 -6.84 -2.39 -9.58
C TYR A 68 -6.79 -1.08 -10.38
N PHE A 69 -5.86 -0.18 -10.03
CA PHE A 69 -5.69 1.11 -10.69
C PHE A 69 -4.68 1.11 -11.83
N ASP A 70 -3.67 0.23 -11.82
CA ASP A 70 -2.75 -0.04 -12.93
C ASP A 70 -3.46 -0.87 -14.04
N LYS A 71 -4.27 -0.19 -14.86
CA LYS A 71 -5.16 -0.86 -15.82
C LYS A 71 -4.44 -1.44 -17.03
N ASP A 72 -3.33 -0.84 -17.42
CA ASP A 72 -2.52 -1.30 -18.53
C ASP A 72 -1.44 -2.30 -18.11
N GLU A 73 -1.42 -2.66 -16.81
CA GLU A 73 -0.47 -3.61 -16.23
C GLU A 73 0.99 -3.16 -16.50
N SER A 74 1.22 -1.85 -16.55
CA SER A 74 2.54 -1.24 -16.77
C SER A 74 3.45 -1.36 -15.56
N ASN A 75 2.89 -1.77 -14.41
CA ASN A 75 3.53 -1.74 -13.11
C ASN A 75 3.91 -0.31 -12.67
N THR A 76 3.21 0.69 -13.20
CA THR A 76 3.34 2.11 -12.86
C THR A 76 1.97 2.75 -12.78
N LEU A 77 1.80 3.76 -11.93
CA LEU A 77 0.56 4.54 -11.84
C LEU A 77 0.74 5.91 -12.49
N GLU A 78 -0.17 6.27 -13.38
CA GLU A 78 -0.30 7.64 -13.85
C GLU A 78 -0.85 8.56 -12.74
N PRO A 79 -0.71 9.91 -12.84
CA PRO A 79 -1.13 10.82 -11.78
C PRO A 79 -2.60 10.65 -11.35
N ALA A 80 -3.49 10.43 -12.32
CA ALA A 80 -4.91 10.22 -12.08
C ALA A 80 -5.19 8.87 -11.39
N GLU A 81 -4.43 7.83 -11.75
CA GLU A 81 -4.56 6.50 -11.17
C GLU A 81 -4.04 6.47 -9.74
N MET A 82 -2.89 7.12 -9.49
CA MET A 82 -2.34 7.30 -8.14
C MET A 82 -3.32 8.07 -7.24
N THR A 83 -3.91 9.17 -7.73
CA THR A 83 -4.89 9.94 -6.97
C THR A 83 -6.11 9.10 -6.59
N ALA A 84 -6.63 8.32 -7.55
CA ALA A 84 -7.77 7.44 -7.31
C ALA A 84 -7.42 6.29 -6.36
N ALA A 85 -6.21 5.74 -6.45
CA ALA A 85 -5.69 4.71 -5.56
C ALA A 85 -5.61 5.20 -4.11
N LEU A 86 -5.02 6.37 -3.86
CA LEU A 86 -4.95 6.97 -2.53
C LEU A 86 -6.34 7.27 -1.97
N ALA A 87 -7.24 7.83 -2.78
CA ALA A 87 -8.62 8.09 -2.37
C ALA A 87 -9.36 6.80 -1.97
N SER A 88 -9.10 5.67 -2.66
CA SER A 88 -9.69 4.38 -2.31
C SER A 88 -9.22 3.83 -0.95
N LEU A 89 -8.04 4.25 -0.51
CA LEU A 89 -7.46 3.93 0.80
C LEU A 89 -7.88 4.94 1.89
N GLY A 90 -8.71 5.93 1.54
CA GLY A 90 -9.16 6.98 2.46
C GLY A 90 -8.16 8.14 2.63
N ILE A 91 -7.11 8.18 1.81
CA ILE A 91 -6.09 9.22 1.82
C ILE A 91 -6.46 10.27 0.77
N ILE A 92 -6.78 11.49 1.20
CA ILE A 92 -7.23 12.58 0.33
C ILE A 92 -6.33 13.78 0.53
N TYR A 93 -5.69 14.21 -0.55
CA TYR A 93 -4.88 15.43 -0.62
C TYR A 93 -5.51 16.44 -1.58
N SER A 94 -5.03 17.69 -1.54
CA SER A 94 -5.40 18.68 -2.55
C SER A 94 -4.77 18.32 -3.90
N ASP A 95 -5.32 18.82 -5.02
CA ASP A 95 -4.72 18.61 -6.34
C ASP A 95 -3.27 19.11 -6.37
N GLU A 96 -2.97 20.26 -5.75
CA GLU A 96 -1.62 20.83 -5.70
C GLU A 96 -0.65 19.91 -4.94
N ASP A 97 -1.04 19.42 -3.77
CA ASP A 97 -0.23 18.50 -2.98
C ASP A 97 -0.02 17.17 -3.73
N MET A 98 -1.06 16.64 -4.38
CA MET A 98 -0.95 15.42 -5.19
C MET A 98 0.07 15.54 -6.31
N TYR A 99 0.10 16.69 -7.01
CA TYR A 99 1.12 16.94 -8.03
C TYR A 99 2.52 17.00 -7.43
N MET A 100 2.69 17.63 -6.26
CA MET A 100 3.98 17.71 -5.59
C MET A 100 4.48 16.33 -5.12
N ILE A 101 3.60 15.51 -4.52
CA ILE A 101 3.92 14.15 -4.09
C ILE A 101 4.28 13.29 -5.31
N TYR A 102 3.51 13.39 -6.39
CA TYR A 102 3.78 12.66 -7.63
C TYR A 102 5.15 13.04 -8.24
N ASP A 103 5.45 14.34 -8.35
CA ASP A 103 6.73 14.82 -8.88
C ASP A 103 7.91 14.35 -8.00
N GLN A 104 7.74 14.39 -6.67
CA GLN A 104 8.75 13.87 -5.74
C GLN A 104 9.01 12.38 -5.99
N LEU A 105 7.97 11.55 -6.11
CA LEU A 105 8.12 10.13 -6.42
C LEU A 105 8.80 9.89 -7.77
N LEU A 106 8.53 10.71 -8.78
CA LEU A 106 9.25 10.65 -10.06
C LEU A 106 10.74 10.98 -9.90
N GLN A 107 11.10 11.93 -9.04
CA GLN A 107 12.50 12.27 -8.81
C GLN A 107 13.25 11.15 -8.08
N ASP A 108 12.63 10.51 -7.09
CA ASP A 108 13.25 9.46 -6.29
C ASP A 108 13.30 8.10 -7.01
N TYR A 109 12.22 7.73 -7.71
CA TYR A 109 12.05 6.39 -8.29
C TYR A 109 12.03 6.37 -9.83
N GLY A 110 11.94 7.53 -10.49
CA GLY A 110 11.83 7.67 -11.95
C GLY A 110 10.41 7.44 -12.49
N ALA A 111 9.60 6.63 -11.82
CA ALA A 111 8.19 6.38 -12.10
C ALA A 111 7.46 5.98 -10.80
N VAL A 112 6.14 6.14 -10.76
CA VAL A 112 5.33 5.68 -9.62
C VAL A 112 5.09 4.17 -9.74
N THR A 113 6.14 3.39 -9.50
CA THR A 113 6.08 1.92 -9.44
C THR A 113 5.40 1.44 -8.16
N TYR A 114 5.15 0.14 -8.06
CA TYR A 114 4.64 -0.45 -6.80
C TYR A 114 5.56 -0.16 -5.61
N GLU A 115 6.89 -0.14 -5.83
CA GLU A 115 7.86 0.24 -4.80
C GLU A 115 7.65 1.69 -4.34
N ALA A 116 7.55 2.63 -5.27
CA ALA A 116 7.31 4.04 -4.96
C ALA A 116 5.98 4.23 -4.19
N PHE A 117 4.93 3.54 -4.64
CA PHE A 117 3.61 3.61 -4.03
C PHE A 117 3.59 3.04 -2.60
N ILE A 118 4.22 1.88 -2.37
CA ILE A 118 4.29 1.28 -1.03
C ILE A 118 5.15 2.12 -0.10
N ASN A 119 6.30 2.64 -0.55
CA ASN A 119 7.12 3.52 0.29
C ASN A 119 6.36 4.79 0.69
N LEU A 120 5.58 5.38 -0.22
CA LEU A 120 4.70 6.49 0.12
C LEU A 120 3.67 6.09 1.19
N LEU A 121 2.98 4.96 0.99
CA LEU A 121 1.96 4.50 1.96
C LEU A 121 2.57 4.19 3.31
N VAL A 122 3.76 3.60 3.33
CA VAL A 122 4.55 3.35 4.55
C VAL A 122 4.83 4.66 5.25
N ASP A 123 5.39 5.65 4.57
CA ASP A 123 5.69 6.99 5.13
C ASP A 123 4.42 7.65 5.71
N ILE A 124 3.30 7.60 4.97
CA ILE A 124 2.01 8.12 5.45
C ILE A 124 1.52 7.36 6.70
N THR A 125 1.67 6.04 6.73
CA THR A 125 1.25 5.24 7.90
C THR A 125 2.18 5.42 9.09
N GLU A 126 3.49 5.59 8.87
CA GLU A 126 4.46 5.86 9.92
C GLU A 126 4.20 7.23 10.56
N ASP A 127 3.88 8.25 9.76
CA ASP A 127 3.52 9.59 10.24
C ASP A 127 2.26 9.58 11.14
N GLN A 128 1.23 8.79 10.77
CA GLN A 128 0.05 8.59 11.62
C GLN A 128 0.34 7.85 12.94
N THR A 129 1.44 7.10 13.02
CA THR A 129 1.87 6.39 14.23
C THR A 129 2.91 7.14 15.06
N SER A 130 3.29 8.37 14.68
CA SER A 130 4.30 9.09 15.43
C SER A 130 3.86 9.29 16.90
N PRO A 131 4.78 9.15 17.88
CA PRO A 131 4.43 9.23 19.29
C PRO A 131 3.82 10.58 19.69
N ALA A 132 4.09 11.65 18.91
CA ALA A 132 3.46 12.95 19.09
C ALA A 132 1.97 12.93 18.66
N GLN A 133 1.66 12.37 17.48
CA GLN A 133 0.29 12.27 16.95
C GLN A 133 -0.58 11.33 17.80
N LEU A 134 -0.02 10.20 18.23
CA LEU A 134 -0.69 9.27 19.13
C LEU A 134 -0.98 9.93 20.48
N ARG A 135 -0.02 10.67 21.04
CA ARG A 135 -0.21 11.42 22.29
C ARG A 135 -1.31 12.47 22.15
N GLU A 136 -1.39 13.17 21.02
CA GLU A 136 -2.46 14.14 20.74
C GLU A 136 -3.83 13.45 20.59
N SER A 137 -3.87 12.29 19.94
CA SER A 137 -5.10 11.49 19.79
C SER A 137 -5.63 11.01 21.14
N PHE A 138 -4.76 10.45 21.99
CA PHE A 138 -5.12 10.05 23.35
C PHE A 138 -5.51 11.26 24.21
N ARG A 139 -4.83 12.40 24.07
CA ARG A 139 -5.20 13.65 24.75
C ARG A 139 -6.61 14.12 24.36
N GLY A 140 -6.96 14.02 23.08
CA GLY A 140 -8.30 14.32 22.57
C GLY A 140 -9.38 13.43 23.20
N ILE A 141 -9.12 12.12 23.31
CA ILE A 141 -10.00 11.15 23.97
C ILE A 141 -10.10 11.44 25.47
N ALA A 142 -8.98 11.76 26.11
CA ALA A 142 -8.87 12.08 27.52
C ALA A 142 -9.45 13.45 27.91
N SER A 143 -9.97 14.23 26.96
CA SER A 143 -10.40 15.62 27.21
C SER A 143 -9.30 16.44 27.91
N ASP A 144 -8.06 16.37 27.41
CA ASP A 144 -6.86 17.06 27.91
C ASP A 144 -6.30 16.55 29.26
N LYS A 145 -6.82 15.43 29.79
CA LYS A 145 -6.25 14.78 30.99
C LYS A 145 -4.98 13.98 30.64
N PRO A 146 -4.01 13.85 31.56
CA PRO A 146 -2.82 13.01 31.38
C PRO A 146 -3.11 11.50 31.54
N PHE A 147 -4.38 11.12 31.69
CA PHE A 147 -4.83 9.73 31.81
C PHE A 147 -6.14 9.53 31.06
N VAL A 148 -6.39 8.29 30.61
CA VAL A 148 -7.66 7.87 30.02
C VAL A 148 -8.39 6.91 30.97
N THR A 149 -9.71 6.96 30.98
CA THR A 149 -10.55 5.97 31.68
C THR A 149 -11.13 4.96 30.69
N GLU A 150 -11.61 3.81 31.18
CA GLU A 150 -12.33 2.85 30.33
C GLU A 150 -13.54 3.49 29.64
N LEU A 151 -14.21 4.44 30.32
CA LEU A 151 -15.33 5.17 29.74
C LEU A 151 -14.88 6.04 28.56
N ASP A 152 -13.76 6.76 28.69
CA ASP A 152 -13.20 7.59 27.63
C ASP A 152 -12.89 6.74 26.38
N LEU A 153 -12.28 5.55 26.56
CA LEU A 153 -11.97 4.63 25.46
C LEU A 153 -13.22 4.06 24.78
N ARG A 154 -14.29 3.77 25.54
CA ARG A 154 -15.58 3.34 24.97
C ARG A 154 -16.26 4.47 24.20
N VAL A 155 -16.19 5.70 24.71
CA VAL A 155 -16.74 6.90 24.04
C VAL A 155 -15.99 7.19 22.73
N ALA A 156 -14.69 6.90 22.68
CA ALA A 156 -13.88 6.94 21.46
C ALA A 156 -14.21 5.84 20.44
N HIS A 157 -15.20 4.98 20.69
CA HIS A 157 -15.63 3.88 19.81
C HIS A 157 -14.51 2.86 19.49
N LEU A 158 -13.55 2.68 20.39
CA LEU A 158 -12.53 1.65 20.25
C LEU A 158 -13.15 0.24 20.38
N PRO A 159 -12.68 -0.75 19.59
CA PRO A 159 -13.18 -2.12 19.70
C PRO A 159 -12.82 -2.72 21.07
N GLN A 160 -13.72 -3.54 21.63
CA GLN A 160 -13.57 -4.08 22.98
C GLN A 160 -12.26 -4.89 23.17
N THR A 161 -11.76 -5.53 22.11
CA THR A 161 -10.47 -6.22 22.09
C THR A 161 -9.29 -5.26 22.26
N ALA A 162 -9.34 -4.08 21.66
CA ALA A 162 -8.32 -3.05 21.84
C ALA A 162 -8.37 -2.47 23.25
N ILE A 163 -9.59 -2.23 23.79
CA ILE A 163 -9.74 -1.76 25.17
C ILE A 163 -9.13 -2.76 26.16
N ASP A 164 -9.42 -4.06 25.99
CA ASP A 164 -8.88 -5.11 26.86
C ASP A 164 -7.34 -5.13 26.85
N TYR A 165 -6.76 -5.10 25.65
CA TYR A 165 -5.32 -4.99 25.46
C TYR A 165 -4.72 -3.75 26.14
N LEU A 166 -5.30 -2.56 25.90
CA LEU A 166 -4.82 -1.30 26.48
C LEU A 166 -4.86 -1.32 28.02
N ARG A 167 -5.83 -2.01 28.63
CA ARG A 167 -5.91 -2.19 30.08
C ARG A 167 -4.82 -3.09 30.64
N GLU A 168 -4.37 -4.08 29.87
CA GLU A 168 -3.29 -4.98 30.28
C GLU A 168 -1.91 -4.32 30.14
N VAL A 169 -1.71 -3.49 29.11
CA VAL A 169 -0.40 -2.90 28.80
C VAL A 169 -0.16 -1.52 29.41
N MET A 170 -1.21 -0.71 29.65
CA MET A 170 -1.02 0.61 30.22
C MET A 170 -0.78 0.55 31.74
N PRO A 171 0.17 1.35 32.26
CA PRO A 171 0.27 1.60 33.70
C PRO A 171 -1.05 2.17 34.22
N SER A 172 -1.65 1.52 35.22
CA SER A 172 -2.89 1.99 35.83
C SER A 172 -2.67 2.48 37.26
N ALA A 173 -3.32 3.58 37.59
CA ALA A 173 -3.44 4.12 38.94
C ALA A 173 -4.90 4.07 39.39
N SER A 174 -5.12 3.85 40.67
CA SER A 174 -6.46 3.94 41.27
C SER A 174 -6.61 5.32 41.88
N ASN A 175 -7.63 6.07 41.46
CA ASN A 175 -7.92 7.37 42.07
C ASN A 175 -8.62 7.22 43.43
N GLU A 176 -8.82 8.35 44.11
CA GLU A 176 -9.47 8.42 45.43
C GLU A 176 -10.91 7.87 45.44
N VAL A 177 -11.51 7.69 44.26
CA VAL A 177 -12.88 7.20 44.03
C VAL A 177 -12.89 5.69 43.67
N GLY A 178 -11.71 5.09 43.47
CA GLY A 178 -11.55 3.67 43.10
C GLY A 178 -11.75 3.38 41.62
N GLU A 179 -11.79 4.40 40.75
CA GLU A 179 -11.76 4.23 39.31
C GLU A 179 -10.33 4.03 38.81
N ALA A 180 -10.17 3.16 37.82
CA ALA A 180 -8.89 2.88 37.18
C ALA A 180 -8.59 3.95 36.12
N GLU A 181 -7.48 4.66 36.33
CA GLU A 181 -6.94 5.68 35.43
C GLU A 181 -5.71 5.07 34.74
N TYR A 182 -5.70 5.08 33.40
CA TYR A 182 -4.61 4.51 32.62
C TYR A 182 -3.73 5.64 32.08
N ASP A 183 -2.44 5.57 32.38
CA ASP A 183 -1.44 6.55 31.97
C ASP A 183 -0.92 6.20 30.57
N TYR A 184 -1.50 6.86 29.56
CA TYR A 184 -1.10 6.67 28.17
C TYR A 184 0.23 7.34 27.85
N GLU A 185 0.67 8.35 28.62
CA GLU A 185 1.94 9.04 28.37
C GLU A 185 3.13 8.17 28.75
N ALA A 186 3.06 7.51 29.91
CA ALA A 186 4.07 6.56 30.36
C ALA A 186 4.12 5.31 29.45
N TRP A 187 2.97 4.85 28.98
CA TRP A 187 2.90 3.75 28.01
C TRP A 187 3.52 4.12 26.66
N LEU A 188 3.21 5.30 26.12
CA LEU A 188 3.82 5.78 24.87
C LEU A 188 5.33 6.01 25.02
N ASP A 189 5.82 6.44 26.19
CA ASP A 189 7.26 6.57 26.42
C ASP A 189 7.95 5.19 26.39
N ASP A 190 7.36 4.16 27.02
CA ASP A 190 7.91 2.79 27.04
C ASP A 190 7.86 2.09 25.66
N VAL A 191 6.77 2.26 24.92
CA VAL A 191 6.60 1.63 23.59
C VAL A 191 7.53 2.22 22.54
N PHE A 192 7.87 3.51 22.66
CA PHE A 192 8.68 4.25 21.69
C PHE A 192 10.09 4.61 22.20
N ALA A 193 10.52 4.04 23.33
CA ALA A 193 11.87 4.21 23.91
C ALA A 193 13.00 3.50 23.16
#